data_AF-A0A7Y2GK48-F1
#
_entry.id   AF-A0A7Y2GK48-F1
#
_cell.length_a   1.000
_cell.length_b   1.000
_cell.length_c   1.000
_cell.angle_alpha   90.00
_cell.angle_beta   90.00
_cell.angle_gamma   90.00
#
_symmetry.space_group_name_H-M   'P 1'
#
loop_
_entity.id
_entity.type
_entity.pdbx_description
1 polymer ?
#
loop_
_entity_poly.entity_id
_entity_poly.type
_entity_poly.pdbx_seq_one_letter_code
_entity_poly.pdbx_strand_id
1 'polypeptide(L)'
;MAADQEAPEKLDHCPVCDEAALPDANFCEACGTDLVPPPPPCVSCGAGGDGIVDGYCGTCGHKQPDKRDHLELDQPPIGAVTDRGKRHHRNEDAMAIGQTDHALVAVVCDGVSSTRSPEAASQAAADAACARLLSIAADASPDMLEQVFADAASDAQAAVLAAPITDRQGDPPSCTFVGAIIGRGASPAPATVGWLGDSRAYVIRAGAESPTAEQLSVDDTWAIAAVASGEATQEEAATDPRAKSITRWLGEDAVDLSPRLATTSLEPDDFVLLCSDGLWSYLPTEPDLAATIAGLADAAGLEPIGMARELVAFANESGGHDNITVVIIDPR
;
A
#
# COMPACT_ATOMS: atom_id res chain seq x y z
N MET A 1 -15.94 -2.68 -18.68
CA MET A 1 -15.29 -3.68 -19.57
C MET A 1 -14.30 -4.42 -18.71
N ALA A 2 -14.21 -5.74 -18.87
CA ALA A 2 -13.63 -6.70 -17.93
C ALA A 2 -12.25 -6.28 -17.41
N ALA A 3 -12.07 -6.37 -16.09
CA ALA A 3 -10.76 -6.30 -15.46
C ALA A 3 -9.90 -7.42 -16.04
N ASP A 4 -8.71 -7.06 -16.53
CA ASP A 4 -7.72 -8.02 -17.01
C ASP A 4 -7.27 -8.83 -15.80
N GLN A 5 -7.81 -10.05 -15.71
CA GLN A 5 -7.26 -11.09 -14.86
C GLN A 5 -5.89 -11.40 -15.46
N GLU A 6 -4.79 -11.17 -14.73
CA GLU A 6 -3.56 -11.85 -15.09
C GLU A 6 -3.85 -13.36 -15.04
N ALA A 7 -3.97 -13.92 -16.24
CA ALA A 7 -4.29 -15.31 -16.45
C ALA A 7 -3.19 -16.15 -15.77
N PRO A 8 -3.54 -17.31 -15.17
CA PRO A 8 -2.52 -18.25 -14.71
C PRO A 8 -1.53 -18.52 -15.84
N GLU A 9 -0.24 -18.62 -15.51
CA GLU A 9 0.84 -18.92 -16.46
C GLU A 9 0.39 -20.06 -17.38
N LYS A 10 0.09 -19.72 -18.64
CA LYS A 10 -0.50 -20.67 -19.59
C LYS A 10 0.58 -21.67 -19.97
N LEU A 11 0.28 -22.95 -19.80
CA LEU A 11 1.19 -24.03 -20.21
C LEU A 11 1.24 -24.09 -21.74
N ASP A 12 2.41 -23.88 -22.34
CA ASP A 12 2.61 -24.00 -23.79
C ASP A 12 2.45 -25.45 -24.30
N HIS A 13 2.60 -26.44 -23.41
CA HIS A 13 2.50 -27.87 -23.71
C HIS A 13 1.71 -28.61 -22.62
N CYS A 14 1.00 -29.66 -23.02
CA CYS A 14 0.28 -30.52 -22.09
C CYS A 14 1.26 -31.30 -21.19
N PRO A 15 1.12 -31.26 -19.86
CA PRO A 15 2.05 -31.94 -18.95
C PRO A 15 1.94 -33.48 -18.99
N VAL A 16 0.91 -34.03 -19.64
CA VAL A 16 0.64 -35.48 -19.68
C VAL A 16 1.06 -36.11 -21.00
N CYS A 17 0.82 -35.45 -22.14
CA CYS A 17 1.13 -36.00 -23.46
C CYS A 17 2.09 -35.16 -24.29
N ASP A 18 2.57 -34.03 -23.76
CA ASP A 18 3.52 -33.12 -24.41
C ASP A 18 3.00 -32.49 -25.72
N GLU A 19 1.69 -32.60 -26.00
CA GLU A 19 1.06 -31.95 -27.15
C GLU A 19 1.03 -30.43 -26.92
N ALA A 20 1.29 -29.65 -27.97
CA ALA A 20 1.21 -28.20 -27.93
C ALA A 20 -0.20 -27.74 -27.52
N ALA A 21 -0.29 -26.87 -26.51
CA ALA A 21 -1.53 -26.26 -26.09
C ALA A 21 -1.89 -25.11 -27.03
N LEU A 22 -3.18 -24.99 -27.39
CA LEU A 22 -3.64 -23.78 -28.06
C LEU A 22 -3.63 -22.61 -27.07
N PRO A 23 -3.41 -21.36 -27.54
CA PRO A 23 -3.29 -20.19 -26.66
C PRO A 23 -4.46 -19.98 -25.69
N ASP A 24 -5.66 -20.50 -25.98
CA ASP A 24 -6.86 -20.37 -25.15
C ASP A 24 -7.48 -21.72 -24.74
N ALA A 25 -6.71 -22.80 -24.84
CA ALA A 25 -7.19 -24.13 -24.47
C ALA A 25 -7.25 -24.32 -22.95
N ASN A 26 -8.43 -24.66 -22.44
CA ASN A 26 -8.60 -25.05 -21.04
C ASN A 26 -8.26 -26.54 -20.79
N PHE A 27 -8.21 -27.34 -21.86
CA PHE A 27 -7.88 -28.76 -21.82
C PHE A 27 -7.09 -29.15 -23.08
N CYS A 28 -6.28 -30.20 -22.98
CA CYS A 28 -5.52 -30.75 -24.10
C CYS A 28 -6.46 -31.49 -25.07
N GLU A 29 -6.47 -31.12 -26.34
CA GLU A 29 -7.32 -31.77 -27.36
C GLU A 29 -6.92 -33.23 -27.63
N ALA A 30 -5.65 -33.59 -27.42
CA ALA A 30 -5.16 -34.93 -27.69
C ALA A 30 -5.52 -35.95 -26.60
N CYS A 31 -5.47 -35.55 -25.32
CA CYS A 31 -5.63 -36.48 -24.21
C CYS A 31 -6.73 -36.08 -23.20
N GLY A 32 -7.34 -34.90 -23.35
CA GLY A 32 -8.41 -34.41 -22.48
C GLY A 32 -7.96 -33.94 -21.09
N THR A 33 -6.65 -33.75 -20.86
CA THR A 33 -6.12 -33.26 -19.59
C THR A 33 -6.42 -31.77 -19.43
N ASP A 34 -6.94 -31.35 -18.27
CA ASP A 34 -7.11 -29.93 -17.96
C ASP A 34 -5.74 -29.22 -17.92
N LEU A 35 -5.66 -28.09 -18.64
CA LEU A 35 -4.47 -27.25 -18.73
C LEU A 35 -4.53 -26.06 -17.79
N VAL A 36 -5.69 -25.81 -17.18
CA VAL A 36 -5.87 -24.79 -16.14
C VAL A 36 -5.72 -25.46 -14.78
N PRO A 37 -4.89 -24.92 -13.88
CA PRO A 37 -4.81 -25.44 -12.52
C PRO A 37 -6.19 -25.38 -11.85
N PRO A 38 -6.58 -26.41 -11.07
CA PRO A 38 -7.84 -26.40 -10.35
C PRO A 38 -7.86 -25.25 -9.33
N PRO A 39 -9.02 -24.64 -9.07
CA PRO A 39 -9.14 -23.60 -8.06
C PRO A 39 -8.70 -24.12 -6.69
N PRO A 40 -8.05 -23.27 -5.86
CA PRO A 40 -7.50 -23.69 -4.58
C PRO A 40 -8.60 -24.19 -3.65
N PRO A 41 -8.35 -25.23 -2.85
CA PRO A 41 -9.33 -25.75 -1.91
C PRO A 41 -9.62 -24.76 -0.78
N CYS A 42 -10.75 -24.96 -0.11
CA CYS A 42 -11.16 -24.15 1.02
C CYS A 42 -10.13 -24.17 2.15
N VAL A 43 -9.66 -23.00 2.58
CA VAL A 43 -8.64 -22.88 3.64
C VAL A 43 -9.10 -23.37 5.01
N SER A 44 -10.43 -23.47 5.22
CA SER A 44 -11.01 -23.88 6.50
C SER A 44 -11.35 -25.38 6.55
N CYS A 45 -11.98 -25.92 5.50
CA CYS A 45 -12.47 -27.31 5.51
C CYS A 45 -11.83 -28.22 4.47
N GLY A 46 -10.98 -27.69 3.59
CA GLY A 46 -10.31 -28.46 2.53
C GLY A 46 -11.22 -28.93 1.39
N ALA A 47 -12.48 -28.49 1.35
CA ALA A 47 -13.37 -28.76 0.21
C ALA A 47 -12.78 -28.19 -1.09
N GLY A 48 -13.07 -28.82 -2.23
CA GLY A 48 -12.56 -28.38 -3.53
C GLY A 48 -12.92 -26.92 -3.84
N GLY A 49 -12.03 -26.23 -4.57
CA GLY A 49 -12.20 -24.82 -4.91
C GLY A 49 -13.38 -24.55 -5.85
N ASP A 50 -13.85 -25.57 -6.55
CA ASP A 50 -15.06 -25.58 -7.38
C ASP A 50 -16.33 -25.29 -6.56
N GLY A 51 -16.29 -25.54 -5.25
CA GLY A 51 -17.36 -25.20 -4.31
C GLY A 51 -17.31 -23.78 -3.75
N ILE A 52 -16.36 -22.92 -4.16
CA ILE A 52 -16.26 -21.54 -3.70
C ILE A 52 -17.13 -20.65 -4.61
N VAL A 53 -18.13 -20.00 -4.03
CA VAL A 53 -19.08 -19.12 -4.75
C VAL A 53 -19.09 -17.76 -4.06
N ASP A 54 -18.88 -16.69 -4.84
CA ASP A 54 -18.81 -15.31 -4.34
C ASP A 54 -17.81 -15.11 -3.18
N GLY A 55 -16.70 -15.86 -3.21
CA GLY A 55 -15.68 -15.84 -2.15
C GLY A 55 -16.04 -16.62 -0.89
N TYR A 56 -17.16 -17.36 -0.86
CA TYR A 56 -17.54 -18.21 0.28
C TYR A 56 -17.51 -19.69 -0.09
N CYS A 57 -16.98 -20.52 0.80
CA CYS A 57 -17.04 -21.97 0.61
C CYS A 57 -18.48 -22.47 0.75
N GLY A 58 -19.04 -23.07 -0.30
CA GLY A 58 -20.38 -23.65 -0.29
C GLY A 58 -20.56 -24.85 0.65
N THR A 59 -19.48 -25.44 1.15
CA THR A 59 -19.53 -26.55 2.12
C THR A 59 -19.58 -26.07 3.57
N CYS A 60 -18.68 -25.17 3.99
CA CYS A 60 -18.58 -24.73 5.38
C CYS A 60 -19.02 -23.29 5.63
N GLY A 61 -19.32 -22.51 4.58
CA GLY A 61 -19.68 -21.10 4.66
C GLY A 61 -18.51 -20.17 4.99
N HIS A 62 -17.29 -20.67 5.11
CA HIS A 62 -16.12 -19.85 5.44
C HIS A 62 -15.78 -18.91 4.27
N LYS A 63 -15.58 -17.61 4.55
CA LYS A 63 -15.04 -16.66 3.56
C LYS A 63 -13.62 -17.09 3.20
N GLN A 64 -13.36 -17.24 1.92
CA GLN A 64 -12.05 -17.57 1.39
C GLN A 64 -11.22 -16.29 1.27
N PRO A 65 -9.90 -16.36 1.55
CA PRO A 65 -9.02 -15.22 1.39
C PRO A 65 -9.13 -14.66 -0.03
N ASP A 66 -9.36 -13.36 -0.13
CA ASP A 66 -9.24 -12.64 -1.40
C ASP A 66 -7.74 -12.45 -1.72
N LYS A 67 -7.38 -12.36 -3.00
CA LYS A 67 -6.00 -12.03 -3.40
C LYS A 67 -5.54 -10.69 -2.81
N ARG A 68 -6.46 -9.75 -2.60
CA ARG A 68 -6.19 -8.46 -1.95
C ARG A 68 -6.04 -8.57 -0.44
N ASP A 69 -6.51 -9.65 0.19
CA ASP A 69 -6.44 -9.79 1.66
C ASP A 69 -4.99 -9.86 2.14
N HIS A 70 -4.06 -10.27 1.28
CA HIS A 70 -2.62 -10.20 1.53
C HIS A 70 -1.89 -10.12 0.19
N LEU A 71 -1.16 -9.04 -0.05
CA LEU A 71 -0.37 -8.84 -1.26
C LEU A 71 1.05 -8.39 -0.90
N GLU A 72 2.01 -8.96 -1.61
CA GLU A 72 3.42 -8.63 -1.49
C GLU A 72 3.95 -8.18 -2.86
N LEU A 73 4.72 -7.09 -2.89
CA LEU A 73 5.44 -6.64 -4.07
C LEU A 73 6.93 -6.55 -3.74
N ASP A 74 7.73 -7.36 -4.41
CA ASP A 74 9.18 -7.44 -4.24
C ASP A 74 9.86 -6.89 -5.49
N GLN A 75 10.36 -5.66 -5.41
CA GLN A 75 11.12 -5.01 -6.47
C GLN A 75 12.37 -4.35 -5.88
N PRO A 76 13.43 -5.12 -5.59
CA PRO A 76 14.62 -4.56 -4.95
C PRO A 76 15.12 -3.30 -5.67
N PRO A 77 15.42 -2.23 -4.93
CA PRO A 77 15.56 -2.20 -3.47
C PRO A 77 14.29 -1.70 -2.72
N ILE A 78 13.11 -1.97 -3.25
CA ILE A 78 11.80 -1.67 -2.64
C ILE A 78 11.08 -2.97 -2.28
N GLY A 79 10.53 -3.05 -1.08
CA GLY A 79 9.68 -4.15 -0.64
C GLY A 79 8.39 -3.63 -0.02
N ALA A 80 7.26 -4.23 -0.40
CA ALA A 80 5.95 -3.76 0.02
C ALA A 80 5.04 -4.92 0.42
N VAL A 81 4.30 -4.78 1.51
CA VAL A 81 3.29 -5.74 1.98
C VAL A 81 2.04 -4.99 2.41
N THR A 82 0.88 -5.45 1.94
CA THR A 82 -0.43 -5.04 2.45
C THR A 82 -1.20 -6.25 2.91
N ASP A 83 -1.89 -6.14 4.05
CA ASP A 83 -2.64 -7.21 4.69
C ASP A 83 -3.95 -6.67 5.25
N ARG A 84 -5.01 -7.44 5.11
CA ARG A 84 -6.34 -7.11 5.64
C ARG A 84 -6.35 -6.92 7.16
N GLY A 85 -5.38 -7.48 7.88
CA GLY A 85 -5.43 -7.59 9.31
C GLY A 85 -6.40 -8.68 9.78
N LYS A 86 -6.62 -8.73 11.09
CA LYS A 86 -7.43 -9.78 11.74
C LYS A 86 -8.90 -9.42 11.91
N ARG A 87 -9.25 -8.13 11.83
CA ARG A 87 -10.58 -7.63 12.20
C ARG A 87 -11.40 -7.08 11.04
N HIS A 88 -10.77 -6.54 10.01
CA HIS A 88 -11.47 -6.00 8.84
C HIS A 88 -12.01 -7.13 7.95
N HIS A 89 -13.14 -6.92 7.30
CA HIS A 89 -13.76 -7.92 6.42
C HIS A 89 -13.16 -7.92 5.02
N ARG A 90 -12.47 -6.87 4.59
CA ARG A 90 -11.74 -6.75 3.31
C ARG A 90 -10.49 -5.87 3.54
N ASN A 91 -9.52 -5.98 2.63
CA ASN A 91 -8.41 -5.04 2.58
C ASN A 91 -8.79 -3.81 1.74
N GLU A 92 -8.94 -2.67 2.40
CA GLU A 92 -9.29 -1.36 1.84
C GLU A 92 -8.04 -0.52 1.54
N ASP A 93 -6.88 -0.96 1.99
CA ASP A 93 -5.60 -0.37 1.61
C ASP A 93 -5.17 -0.79 0.20
N ALA A 94 -4.27 0.01 -0.37
CA ALA A 94 -3.52 -0.31 -1.55
C ALA A 94 -2.12 0.30 -1.51
N MET A 95 -1.23 -0.29 -2.30
CA MET A 95 0.14 0.17 -2.49
C MET A 95 0.56 -0.03 -3.94
N ALA A 96 1.45 0.83 -4.42
CA ALA A 96 2.08 0.70 -5.71
C ALA A 96 3.55 1.09 -5.60
N ILE A 97 4.43 0.30 -6.22
CA ILE A 97 5.88 0.54 -6.24
C ILE A 97 6.41 0.49 -7.66
N GLY A 98 7.48 1.22 -7.91
CA GLY A 98 8.19 1.14 -9.18
C GLY A 98 9.53 1.86 -9.13
N GLN A 99 10.32 1.67 -10.18
CA GLN A 99 11.63 2.28 -10.28
C GLN A 99 12.00 2.63 -11.71
N THR A 100 12.88 3.61 -11.85
CA THR A 100 13.58 3.97 -13.08
C THR A 100 15.09 3.95 -12.82
N ASP A 101 15.88 4.26 -13.85
CA ASP A 101 17.32 4.44 -13.71
C ASP A 101 17.68 5.61 -12.77
N HIS A 102 16.75 6.55 -12.57
CA HIS A 102 16.99 7.80 -11.86
C HIS A 102 16.25 7.90 -10.52
N ALA A 103 15.22 7.09 -10.29
CA ALA A 103 14.42 7.19 -9.09
C ALA A 103 13.75 5.89 -8.65
N LEU A 104 13.47 5.80 -7.36
CA LEU A 104 12.59 4.83 -6.72
C LEU A 104 11.28 5.53 -6.33
N VAL A 105 10.15 4.88 -6.54
CA VAL A 105 8.82 5.43 -6.26
C VAL A 105 8.00 4.43 -5.47
N ALA A 106 7.32 4.93 -4.44
CA ALA A 106 6.33 4.17 -3.68
C ALA A 106 5.11 5.05 -3.40
N VAL A 107 3.93 4.43 -3.38
CA VAL A 107 2.66 5.05 -2.98
C VAL A 107 1.91 4.10 -2.07
N VAL A 108 1.30 4.63 -1.02
CA VAL A 108 0.32 3.96 -0.14
C VAL A 108 -0.95 4.80 -0.11
N CYS A 109 -2.09 4.13 -0.24
CA CYS A 109 -3.42 4.72 -0.15
C CYS A 109 -4.28 3.85 0.78
N ASP A 110 -4.93 4.47 1.75
CA ASP A 110 -5.84 3.83 2.70
C ASP A 110 -7.28 4.23 2.36
N GLY A 111 -8.12 3.25 2.05
CA GLY A 111 -9.50 3.48 1.63
C GLY A 111 -10.42 3.77 2.82
N VAL A 112 -11.20 4.85 2.75
CA VAL A 112 -12.07 5.26 3.85
C VAL A 112 -13.25 4.29 4.00
N SER A 113 -13.27 3.49 5.07
CA SER A 113 -14.21 2.37 5.25
C SER A 113 -15.71 2.72 5.16
N SER A 114 -16.09 3.97 5.47
CA SER A 114 -17.48 4.44 5.39
C SER A 114 -17.96 4.76 3.97
N THR A 115 -17.04 4.78 3.01
CA THR A 115 -17.32 5.10 1.61
C THR A 115 -17.65 3.86 0.78
N ARG A 116 -18.14 4.08 -0.44
CA ARG A 116 -18.43 3.00 -1.39
C ARG A 116 -17.14 2.49 -2.03
N SER A 117 -16.99 1.17 -2.09
CA SER A 117 -15.86 0.51 -2.78
C SER A 117 -14.48 1.12 -2.41
N PRO A 118 -14.15 1.33 -1.12
CA PRO A 118 -12.90 1.96 -0.70
C PRO A 118 -11.66 1.22 -1.20
N GLU A 119 -11.73 -0.12 -1.31
CA GLU A 119 -10.67 -0.95 -1.87
C GLU A 119 -10.38 -0.67 -3.35
N ALA A 120 -11.41 -0.27 -4.12
CA ALA A 120 -11.25 0.10 -5.51
C ALA A 120 -10.72 1.53 -5.65
N ALA A 121 -11.13 2.44 -4.75
CA ALA A 121 -10.63 3.81 -4.70
C ALA A 121 -9.15 3.87 -4.37
N SER A 122 -8.72 3.22 -3.28
CA SER A 122 -7.32 3.19 -2.87
C SER A 122 -6.42 2.56 -3.93
N GLN A 123 -6.86 1.46 -4.55
CA GLN A 123 -6.09 0.82 -5.64
C GLN A 123 -5.94 1.75 -6.84
N ALA A 124 -7.05 2.33 -7.32
CA ALA A 124 -7.02 3.23 -8.46
C ALA A 124 -6.14 4.46 -8.20
N ALA A 125 -6.19 5.01 -6.98
CA ALA A 125 -5.34 6.11 -6.55
C ALA A 125 -3.85 5.73 -6.55
N ALA A 126 -3.50 4.61 -5.90
CA ALA A 126 -2.11 4.15 -5.78
C ALA A 126 -1.48 3.92 -7.16
N ASP A 127 -2.19 3.21 -8.05
CA ASP A 127 -1.71 2.91 -9.39
C ASP A 127 -1.51 4.17 -10.24
N ALA A 128 -2.50 5.07 -10.24
CA ALA A 128 -2.44 6.31 -11.03
C ALA A 128 -1.36 7.27 -10.52
N ALA A 129 -1.24 7.45 -9.20
CA ALA A 129 -0.20 8.28 -8.62
C ALA A 129 1.19 7.71 -8.90
N CYS A 130 1.39 6.39 -8.70
CA CYS A 130 2.69 5.76 -8.95
C CYS A 130 3.11 5.92 -10.42
N ALA A 131 2.19 5.67 -11.36
CA ALA A 131 2.44 5.88 -12.78
C ALA A 131 2.84 7.34 -13.11
N ARG A 132 2.16 8.32 -12.50
CA ARG A 132 2.51 9.75 -12.66
C ARG A 132 3.88 10.07 -12.10
N LEU A 133 4.16 9.69 -10.86
CA LEU A 133 5.44 9.96 -10.20
C LEU A 133 6.61 9.35 -10.99
N LEU A 134 6.46 8.10 -11.47
CA LEU A 134 7.47 7.43 -12.31
C LEU A 134 7.72 8.17 -13.64
N SER A 135 6.68 8.71 -14.26
CA SER A 135 6.80 9.38 -15.57
C SER A 135 7.63 10.66 -15.53
N ILE A 136 7.78 11.28 -14.35
CA ILE A 136 8.47 12.58 -14.20
C ILE A 136 9.78 12.45 -13.42
N ALA A 137 9.95 11.39 -12.62
CA ALA A 137 11.15 11.20 -11.81
C ALA A 137 12.46 11.01 -12.62
N ALA A 138 12.38 10.83 -13.94
CA ALA A 138 13.55 10.79 -14.82
C ALA A 138 14.23 12.16 -15.02
N ASP A 139 13.48 13.27 -14.94
CA ASP A 139 13.94 14.61 -15.37
C ASP A 139 13.61 15.75 -14.37
N ALA A 140 13.06 15.43 -13.19
CA ALA A 140 12.58 16.44 -12.25
C ALA A 140 13.73 17.17 -11.52
N SER A 141 13.77 18.51 -11.62
CA SER A 141 14.51 19.33 -10.66
C SER A 141 13.73 19.44 -9.33
N PRO A 142 14.39 19.78 -8.22
CA PRO A 142 13.71 19.97 -6.93
C PRO A 142 12.50 20.94 -7.01
N ASP A 143 12.63 22.01 -7.80
CA ASP A 143 11.57 23.01 -7.99
C ASP A 143 10.34 22.47 -8.73
N MET A 144 10.46 21.35 -9.45
CA MET A 144 9.36 20.72 -10.18
C MET A 144 8.59 19.71 -9.31
N LEU A 145 9.14 19.28 -8.18
CA LEU A 145 8.55 18.22 -7.35
C LEU A 145 7.17 18.61 -6.80
N GLU A 146 6.95 19.90 -6.48
CA GLU A 146 5.63 20.39 -6.06
C GLU A 146 4.57 20.14 -7.14
N GLN A 147 4.86 20.49 -8.39
CA GLN A 147 3.94 20.25 -9.50
C GLN A 147 3.78 18.75 -9.78
N VAL A 148 4.85 17.96 -9.67
CA VAL A 148 4.82 16.50 -9.87
C VAL A 148 3.87 15.82 -8.90
N PHE A 149 3.94 16.17 -7.62
CA PHE A 149 3.04 15.62 -6.61
C PHE A 149 1.61 16.15 -6.75
N ALA A 150 1.43 17.42 -7.14
CA ALA A 150 0.11 17.95 -7.45
C ALA A 150 -0.54 17.21 -8.63
N ASP A 151 0.21 16.94 -9.69
CA ASP A 151 -0.25 16.16 -10.85
C ASP A 151 -0.55 14.70 -10.45
N ALA A 152 0.27 14.10 -9.58
CA ALA A 152 0.03 12.75 -9.07
C ALA A 152 -1.25 12.65 -8.25
N ALA A 153 -1.50 13.62 -7.36
CA ALA A 153 -2.75 13.70 -6.61
C ALA A 153 -3.96 13.98 -7.52
N SER A 154 -3.80 14.80 -8.56
CA SER A 154 -4.85 15.04 -9.56
C SER A 154 -5.20 13.78 -10.36
N ASP A 155 -4.20 13.01 -10.80
CA ASP A 155 -4.42 11.76 -11.52
C ASP A 155 -5.04 10.70 -10.61
N ALA A 156 -4.57 10.60 -9.36
CA ALA A 156 -5.16 9.73 -8.35
C ALA A 156 -6.61 10.10 -8.05
N GLN A 157 -6.93 11.39 -7.89
CA GLN A 157 -8.30 11.89 -7.74
C GLN A 157 -9.17 11.44 -8.92
N ALA A 158 -8.72 11.66 -10.16
CA ALA A 158 -9.48 11.27 -11.34
C ALA A 158 -9.74 9.76 -11.38
N ALA A 159 -8.77 8.96 -10.93
CA ALA A 159 -8.89 7.51 -10.84
C ALA A 159 -9.87 7.07 -9.74
N VAL A 160 -9.86 7.70 -8.57
CA VAL A 160 -10.84 7.47 -7.48
C VAL A 160 -12.26 7.73 -7.97
N LEU A 161 -12.50 8.85 -8.66
CA LEU A 161 -13.83 9.20 -9.19
C LEU A 161 -14.30 8.25 -10.31
N ALA A 162 -13.37 7.62 -11.01
CA ALA A 162 -13.65 6.64 -12.06
C ALA A 162 -13.71 5.19 -11.54
N ALA A 163 -13.39 4.95 -10.27
CA ALA A 163 -13.33 3.61 -9.70
C ALA A 163 -14.70 2.90 -9.79
N PRO A 164 -14.72 1.58 -10.08
CA PRO A 164 -15.97 0.83 -10.14
C PRO A 164 -16.69 0.84 -8.78
N ILE A 165 -17.95 1.30 -8.79
CA ILE A 165 -18.79 1.28 -7.58
C ILE A 165 -19.64 0.01 -7.60
N THR A 166 -19.35 -0.90 -6.68
CA THR A 166 -20.11 -2.14 -6.46
C THR A 166 -21.18 -1.98 -5.38
N ASP A 167 -20.97 -1.04 -4.46
CA ASP A 167 -21.85 -0.80 -3.33
C ASP A 167 -22.96 0.21 -3.64
N ARG A 168 -24.20 -0.11 -3.25
CA ARG A 168 -25.38 0.73 -3.54
C ARG A 168 -25.59 1.87 -2.55
N GLN A 169 -24.94 1.84 -1.39
CA GLN A 169 -25.09 2.80 -0.29
C GLN A 169 -23.73 3.14 0.30
N GLY A 170 -23.58 4.36 0.79
CA GLY A 170 -22.33 4.88 1.34
C GLY A 170 -21.96 6.21 0.69
N ASP A 171 -21.03 6.91 1.32
CA ASP A 171 -20.47 8.15 0.80
C ASP A 171 -19.67 7.91 -0.50
N PRO A 172 -19.34 8.95 -1.28
CA PRO A 172 -18.50 8.81 -2.46
C PRO A 172 -17.17 8.10 -2.14
N PRO A 173 -16.62 7.29 -3.07
CA PRO A 173 -15.34 6.61 -2.85
C PRO A 173 -14.25 7.61 -2.47
N SER A 174 -13.52 7.32 -1.39
CA SER A 174 -12.44 8.16 -0.90
C SER A 174 -11.28 7.35 -0.33
N CYS A 175 -10.08 7.90 -0.39
CA CYS A 175 -8.89 7.32 0.22
C CYS A 175 -7.85 8.38 0.61
N THR A 176 -6.91 8.01 1.48
CA THR A 176 -5.70 8.79 1.73
C THR A 176 -4.73 8.68 0.55
N PHE A 177 -3.63 9.43 0.62
CA PHE A 177 -2.51 9.36 -0.30
C PHE A 177 -1.22 9.69 0.44
N VAL A 178 -0.21 8.84 0.35
CA VAL A 178 1.18 9.19 0.65
C VAL A 178 2.08 8.57 -0.42
N GLY A 179 2.91 9.39 -1.04
CA GLY A 179 3.86 8.97 -2.06
C GLY A 179 5.27 9.45 -1.76
N ALA A 180 6.27 8.73 -2.28
CA ALA A 180 7.68 9.09 -2.18
C ALA A 180 8.39 8.96 -3.52
N ILE A 181 9.32 9.88 -3.78
CA ILE A 181 10.31 9.83 -4.86
C ILE A 181 11.69 9.88 -4.21
N ILE A 182 12.52 8.86 -4.43
CA ILE A 182 13.91 8.79 -3.99
C ILE A 182 14.83 8.85 -5.20
N GLY A 183 15.64 9.89 -5.33
CA GLY A 183 16.58 10.04 -6.44
C GLY A 183 17.77 9.07 -6.32
N ARG A 184 18.24 8.57 -7.46
CA ARG A 184 19.37 7.63 -7.55
C ARG A 184 20.61 8.32 -8.13
N GLY A 185 21.78 7.79 -7.80
CA GLY A 185 23.06 8.23 -8.37
C GLY A 185 23.69 9.45 -7.69
N ALA A 186 23.09 9.96 -6.61
CA ALA A 186 23.68 10.98 -5.74
C ALA A 186 23.83 10.43 -4.31
N SER A 187 24.87 10.88 -3.60
CA SER A 187 25.08 10.60 -2.17
C SER A 187 25.41 11.93 -1.47
N PRO A 188 24.57 12.39 -0.53
CA PRO A 188 23.32 11.78 -0.09
C PRO A 188 22.23 11.81 -1.17
N ALA A 189 21.32 10.83 -1.15
CA ALA A 189 20.25 10.70 -2.12
C ALA A 189 19.08 11.66 -1.77
N PRO A 190 18.56 12.46 -2.71
CA PRO A 190 17.42 13.32 -2.44
C PRO A 190 16.15 12.47 -2.29
N ALA A 191 15.36 12.75 -1.26
CA ALA A 191 14.08 12.09 -1.00
C ALA A 191 12.99 13.12 -0.79
N THR A 192 11.88 12.99 -1.50
CA THR A 192 10.71 13.85 -1.34
C THR A 192 9.48 12.99 -1.16
N VAL A 193 8.68 13.35 -0.16
CA VAL A 193 7.39 12.72 0.12
C VAL A 193 6.28 13.74 -0.03
N GLY A 194 5.10 13.27 -0.46
CA GLY A 194 3.90 14.07 -0.57
C GLY A 194 2.67 13.32 -0.10
N TRP A 195 1.78 14.00 0.62
CA TRP A 195 0.64 13.32 1.25
C TRP A 195 -0.64 14.16 1.38
N LEU A 196 -1.75 13.42 1.55
CA LEU A 196 -3.09 13.84 1.96
C LEU A 196 -3.67 12.74 2.88
N GLY A 197 -4.06 13.10 4.09
CA GLY A 197 -4.60 12.15 5.07
C GLY A 197 -3.60 11.82 6.18
N ASP A 198 -3.71 10.63 6.76
CA ASP A 198 -2.99 10.19 7.95
C ASP A 198 -2.19 8.89 7.76
N SER A 199 -2.07 8.41 6.51
CA SER A 199 -0.97 7.53 6.14
C SER A 199 0.35 8.30 6.23
N ARG A 200 1.42 7.63 6.67
CA ARG A 200 2.65 8.30 7.09
C ARG A 200 3.87 7.89 6.29
N ALA A 201 4.82 8.81 6.22
CA ALA A 201 6.16 8.56 5.70
C ALA A 201 7.22 8.89 6.75
N TYR A 202 8.24 8.05 6.85
CA TYR A 202 9.34 8.18 7.80
C TYR A 202 10.69 8.01 7.11
N VAL A 203 11.71 8.69 7.64
CA VAL A 203 13.12 8.35 7.41
C VAL A 203 13.68 7.69 8.66
N ILE A 204 14.36 6.57 8.48
CA ILE A 204 14.98 5.80 9.55
C ILE A 204 16.48 5.82 9.33
N ARG A 205 17.21 6.43 10.26
CA ARG A 205 18.68 6.46 10.28
C ARG A 205 19.15 5.22 11.03
N ALA A 206 19.36 4.10 10.33
CA ALA A 206 19.73 2.84 10.98
C ALA A 206 21.24 2.75 11.29
N GLY A 207 22.10 3.40 10.50
CA GLY A 207 23.56 3.36 10.64
C GLY A 207 24.17 4.14 11.82
N ALA A 208 23.35 4.77 12.67
CA ALA A 208 23.83 5.50 13.85
C ALA A 208 23.96 4.59 15.07
N GLU A 209 24.92 4.87 15.98
CA GLU A 209 25.06 4.16 17.28
C GLU A 209 23.75 4.13 18.09
N SER A 210 22.83 5.06 17.79
CA SER A 210 21.45 5.07 18.25
C SER A 210 20.56 5.31 17.02
N PRO A 211 19.73 4.33 16.60
CA PRO A 211 18.85 4.51 15.47
C PRO A 211 17.80 5.58 15.79
N THR A 212 17.44 6.38 14.77
CA THR A 212 16.41 7.41 14.90
C THR A 212 15.40 7.29 13.76
N ALA A 213 14.13 7.56 14.04
CA ALA A 213 13.11 7.75 13.04
C ALA A 213 12.64 9.21 13.07
N GLU A 214 12.35 9.76 11.90
CA GLU A 214 11.77 11.08 11.73
C GLU A 214 10.52 10.95 10.87
N GLN A 215 9.36 11.34 11.41
CA GLN A 215 8.14 11.44 10.63
C GLN A 215 8.24 12.64 9.68
N LEU A 216 8.21 12.38 8.37
CA LEU A 216 8.24 13.42 7.35
C LEU A 216 6.86 14.03 7.09
N SER A 217 5.81 13.21 7.21
CA SER A 217 4.43 13.65 7.06
C SER A 217 3.87 14.23 8.37
N VAL A 218 2.79 14.98 8.28
CA VAL A 218 2.00 15.40 9.44
C VAL A 218 0.57 14.98 9.15
N ASP A 219 -0.09 14.28 10.06
CA ASP A 219 -1.42 13.74 9.76
C ASP A 219 -2.45 14.86 9.51
N ASP A 220 -3.24 14.72 8.45
CA ASP A 220 -4.41 15.58 8.20
C ASP A 220 -5.60 15.11 9.04
N THR A 221 -5.50 15.16 10.37
CA THR A 221 -6.60 14.76 11.28
C THR A 221 -7.17 15.96 12.03
N TRP A 222 -8.42 15.81 12.53
CA TRP A 222 -9.08 16.85 13.31
C TRP A 222 -8.26 17.24 14.54
N ALA A 223 -7.63 16.27 15.23
CA ALA A 223 -6.80 16.58 16.39
C ALA A 223 -5.64 17.52 16.03
N ILE A 224 -4.93 17.23 14.94
CA ILE A 224 -3.82 18.07 14.47
C ILE A 224 -4.32 19.46 14.06
N ALA A 225 -5.43 19.53 13.31
CA ALA A 225 -6.02 20.80 12.89
C ALA A 225 -6.49 21.66 14.08
N ALA A 226 -7.16 21.06 15.07
CA ALA A 226 -7.68 21.76 16.25
C ALA A 226 -6.57 22.31 17.15
N VAL A 227 -5.45 21.58 17.28
CA VAL A 227 -4.27 22.08 18.00
C VAL A 227 -3.61 23.21 17.21
N ALA A 228 -3.46 23.05 15.90
CA ALA A 228 -2.83 24.05 15.04
C ALA A 228 -3.64 25.37 14.98
N SER A 229 -4.97 25.30 15.04
CA SER A 229 -5.85 26.49 15.09
C SER A 229 -6.01 27.09 16.49
N GLY A 230 -5.51 26.42 17.54
CA GLY A 230 -5.68 26.81 18.93
C GLY A 230 -7.09 26.58 19.49
N GLU A 231 -7.91 25.78 18.80
CA GLU A 231 -9.26 25.37 19.24
C GLU A 231 -9.21 24.38 20.41
N ALA A 232 -8.16 23.58 20.52
CA ALA A 232 -7.94 22.62 21.58
C ALA A 232 -6.47 22.52 21.97
N THR A 233 -6.20 22.16 23.24
CA THR A 233 -4.86 21.71 23.65
C THR A 233 -4.57 20.30 23.12
N GLN A 234 -3.29 19.89 23.13
CA GLN A 234 -2.90 18.55 22.68
C GLN A 234 -3.60 17.43 23.47
N GLU A 235 -3.77 17.60 24.79
CA GLU A 235 -4.45 16.63 25.65
C GLU A 235 -5.96 16.55 25.35
N GLU A 236 -6.61 17.70 25.13
CA GLU A 236 -8.03 17.75 24.77
C GLU A 236 -8.27 17.14 23.38
N ALA A 237 -7.45 17.51 22.40
CA ALA A 237 -7.57 17.02 21.03
C ALA A 237 -7.38 15.50 20.93
N ALA A 238 -6.42 14.94 21.68
CA ALA A 238 -6.13 13.50 21.67
C ALA A 238 -7.25 12.63 22.28
N THR A 239 -8.10 13.20 23.13
CA THR A 239 -9.19 12.49 23.81
C THR A 239 -10.57 12.74 23.20
N ASP A 240 -10.67 13.65 22.22
CA ASP A 240 -11.91 13.92 21.48
C ASP A 240 -12.30 12.69 20.62
N PRO A 241 -13.58 12.31 20.54
CA PRO A 241 -14.04 11.24 19.67
C PRO A 241 -13.67 11.41 18.19
N ARG A 242 -13.43 12.65 17.75
CA ARG A 242 -13.02 13.00 16.38
C ARG A 242 -11.51 13.01 16.17
N ALA A 243 -10.70 12.68 17.19
CA ALA A 243 -9.25 12.86 17.13
C ALA A 243 -8.61 12.27 15.86
N LYS A 244 -9.08 11.09 15.44
CA LYS A 244 -8.62 10.36 14.25
C LYS A 244 -9.38 10.68 12.96
N SER A 245 -10.38 11.56 13.00
CA SER A 245 -11.14 11.90 11.79
C SER A 245 -10.24 12.67 10.82
N ILE A 246 -10.01 12.10 9.64
CA ILE A 246 -9.24 12.76 8.59
C ILE A 246 -9.96 14.03 8.09
N THR A 247 -9.18 15.02 7.68
CA THR A 247 -9.62 16.35 7.24
C THR A 247 -9.22 16.65 5.80
N ARG A 248 -8.33 15.84 5.21
CA ARG A 248 -7.96 15.87 3.79
C ARG A 248 -7.85 14.45 3.26
N TRP A 249 -8.33 14.23 2.05
CA TRP A 249 -8.36 12.94 1.35
C TRP A 249 -8.55 13.17 -0.16
N LEU A 250 -8.41 12.10 -0.95
CA LEU A 250 -8.87 12.02 -2.33
C LEU A 250 -10.31 11.50 -2.34
N GLY A 251 -11.20 12.11 -3.12
CA GLY A 251 -12.63 11.78 -3.17
C GLY A 251 -13.49 12.90 -3.74
N GLU A 252 -14.75 12.62 -4.06
CA GLU A 252 -15.67 13.59 -4.69
C GLU A 252 -15.88 14.86 -3.86
N ASP A 253 -15.86 14.72 -2.54
CA ASP A 253 -16.06 15.79 -1.56
C ASP A 253 -14.74 16.42 -1.07
N ALA A 254 -13.60 16.05 -1.66
CA ALA A 254 -12.31 16.65 -1.35
C ALA A 254 -12.30 18.16 -1.67
N VAL A 255 -11.94 18.98 -0.69
CA VAL A 255 -11.93 20.45 -0.81
C VAL A 255 -10.59 20.97 -1.33
N ASP A 256 -9.49 20.30 -0.98
CA ASP A 256 -8.13 20.69 -1.38
C ASP A 256 -7.25 19.45 -1.66
N LEU A 257 -6.88 19.31 -2.92
CA LEU A 257 -6.07 18.21 -3.44
C LEU A 257 -4.56 18.51 -3.44
N SER A 258 -4.13 19.68 -2.96
CA SER A 258 -2.73 20.12 -3.02
C SER A 258 -1.89 19.38 -1.95
N PRO A 259 -1.08 18.36 -2.29
CA PRO A 259 -0.38 17.58 -1.28
C PRO A 259 0.64 18.43 -0.55
N ARG A 260 0.79 18.22 0.76
CA ARG A 260 1.93 18.79 1.48
C ARG A 260 3.17 17.98 1.14
N LEU A 261 4.32 18.66 1.08
CA LEU A 261 5.60 18.03 0.77
C LEU A 261 6.60 18.19 1.91
N ALA A 262 7.47 17.19 2.02
CA ALA A 262 8.70 17.25 2.81
C ALA A 262 9.84 16.68 1.96
N THR A 263 10.98 17.37 1.95
CA THR A 263 12.19 16.94 1.24
C THR A 263 13.34 16.82 2.21
N THR A 264 14.10 15.75 2.08
CA THR A 264 15.27 15.45 2.91
C THR A 264 16.36 14.78 2.07
N SER A 265 17.49 14.47 2.69
CA SER A 265 18.61 13.77 2.07
C SER A 265 18.92 12.51 2.87
N LEU A 266 18.98 11.38 2.16
CA LEU A 266 19.23 10.05 2.70
C LEU A 266 20.73 9.74 2.64
N GLU A 267 21.27 9.34 3.77
CA GLU A 267 22.57 8.70 3.86
C GLU A 267 22.48 7.24 3.41
N PRO A 268 23.60 6.58 3.07
CA PRO A 268 23.59 5.22 2.54
C PRO A 268 22.89 4.18 3.43
N ASP A 269 22.84 4.33 4.75
CA ASP A 269 22.20 3.37 5.66
C ASP A 269 20.81 3.82 6.15
N ASP A 270 20.21 4.79 5.45
CA ASP A 270 18.89 5.29 5.78
C ASP A 270 17.81 4.50 5.04
N PHE A 271 16.71 4.19 5.72
CA PHE A 271 15.52 3.61 5.09
C PHE A 271 14.42 4.66 4.97
N VAL A 272 13.57 4.51 3.94
CA VAL A 272 12.29 5.21 3.87
C VAL A 272 11.17 4.22 4.10
N LEU A 273 10.27 4.55 5.03
CA LEU A 273 9.05 3.79 5.31
C LEU A 273 7.83 4.60 4.89
N LEU A 274 6.93 4.00 4.12
CA LEU A 274 5.53 4.47 3.99
C LEU A 274 4.62 3.45 4.64
N CYS A 275 3.61 3.90 5.38
CA CYS A 275 2.64 3.00 5.99
C CYS A 275 1.26 3.61 6.21
N SER A 276 0.22 2.76 6.23
CA SER A 276 -1.12 3.11 6.71
C SER A 276 -1.18 3.17 8.24
N ASP A 277 -2.32 3.56 8.79
CA ASP A 277 -2.51 3.67 10.24
C ASP A 277 -2.52 2.33 10.97
N GLY A 278 -2.79 1.24 10.24
CA GLY A 278 -2.69 -0.11 10.75
C GLY A 278 -1.29 -0.53 11.17
N LEU A 279 -0.21 0.12 10.70
CA LEU A 279 1.13 -0.07 11.26
C LEU A 279 1.40 0.92 12.39
N TRP A 280 1.34 2.23 12.12
CA TRP A 280 1.84 3.23 13.06
C TRP A 280 1.04 3.29 14.36
N SER A 281 -0.23 2.82 14.36
CA SER A 281 -1.02 2.67 15.59
C SER A 281 -0.41 1.68 16.60
N TYR A 282 0.39 0.71 16.14
CA TYR A 282 1.08 -0.26 17.00
C TYR A 282 2.53 0.11 17.32
N LEU A 283 3.12 1.04 16.56
CA LEU A 283 4.43 1.65 16.80
C LEU A 283 4.28 3.18 16.90
N PRO A 284 3.62 3.69 17.95
CA PRO A 284 3.19 5.09 18.00
C PRO A 284 4.32 6.07 18.25
N THR A 285 5.51 5.61 18.67
CA THR A 285 6.66 6.47 18.96
C THR A 285 7.79 6.26 17.96
N GLU A 286 8.42 7.35 17.53
CA GLU A 286 9.57 7.31 16.63
C GLU A 286 10.74 6.46 17.19
N PRO A 287 11.08 6.50 18.50
CA PRO A 287 12.12 5.63 19.05
C PRO A 287 11.81 4.14 18.94
N ASP A 288 10.56 3.72 19.19
CA ASP A 288 10.17 2.31 19.09
C ASP A 288 10.20 1.82 17.64
N LEU A 289 9.74 2.68 16.71
CA LEU A 289 9.79 2.42 15.27
C LEU A 289 11.24 2.29 14.78
N ALA A 290 12.11 3.22 15.18
CA ALA A 290 13.53 3.21 14.81
C ALA A 290 14.24 1.95 15.32
N ALA A 291 14.02 1.57 16.58
CA ALA A 291 14.61 0.39 17.17
C ALA A 291 14.13 -0.90 16.47
N THR A 292 12.84 -0.96 16.10
CA THR A 292 12.27 -2.11 15.38
C THR A 292 12.90 -2.27 14.00
N ILE A 293 12.95 -1.19 13.21
CA ILE A 293 13.48 -1.24 11.84
C ILE A 293 14.99 -1.49 11.83
N ALA A 294 15.76 -0.84 12.72
CA ALA A 294 17.19 -1.11 12.85
C ALA A 294 17.46 -2.57 13.27
N GLY A 295 16.66 -3.11 14.20
CA GLY A 295 16.75 -4.51 14.59
C GLY A 295 16.51 -5.47 13.42
N LEU A 296 15.54 -5.18 12.54
CA LEU A 296 15.26 -5.98 11.35
C LEU A 296 16.39 -5.90 10.31
N ALA A 297 16.97 -4.71 10.11
CA ALA A 297 18.11 -4.53 9.22
C ALA A 297 19.34 -5.32 9.72
N ASP A 298 19.61 -5.30 11.03
CA ASP A 298 20.76 -5.97 11.65
C ASP A 298 20.60 -7.49 11.78
N ALA A 299 19.41 -7.98 12.14
CA ALA A 299 19.22 -9.36 12.61
C ALA A 299 19.41 -10.45 11.53
N ALA A 300 19.47 -10.08 10.24
CA ALA A 300 19.82 -11.02 9.17
C ALA A 300 20.24 -10.34 7.85
N GLY A 301 20.41 -9.01 7.83
CA GLY A 301 20.46 -8.27 6.56
C GLY A 301 19.18 -8.48 5.76
N LEU A 302 18.02 -8.42 6.41
CA LEU A 302 16.74 -8.63 5.72
C LEU A 302 16.60 -7.62 4.59
N GLU A 303 16.36 -8.14 3.39
CA GLU A 303 15.97 -7.33 2.25
C GLU A 303 14.65 -6.58 2.57
N PRO A 304 14.38 -5.44 1.92
CA PRO A 304 13.21 -4.60 2.16
C PRO A 304 11.88 -5.36 2.26
N ILE A 305 11.67 -6.37 1.41
CA ILE A 305 10.46 -7.20 1.46
C ILE A 305 10.35 -8.02 2.75
N GLY A 306 11.47 -8.55 3.26
CA GLY A 306 11.51 -9.26 4.52
C GLY A 306 11.18 -8.35 5.70
N MET A 307 11.70 -7.12 5.69
CA MET A 307 11.38 -6.12 6.71
C MET A 307 9.90 -5.76 6.70
N ALA A 308 9.31 -5.52 5.52
CA ALA A 308 7.89 -5.23 5.37
C ALA A 308 7.00 -6.38 5.89
N ARG A 309 7.36 -7.65 5.59
CA ARG A 309 6.66 -8.84 6.13
C ARG A 309 6.67 -8.87 7.65
N GLU A 310 7.82 -8.67 8.27
CA GLU A 310 7.96 -8.70 9.73
C GLU A 310 7.19 -7.57 10.41
N LEU A 311 7.14 -6.37 9.81
CA LEU A 311 6.35 -5.25 10.31
C LEU A 311 4.83 -5.52 10.23
N VAL A 312 4.37 -6.11 9.13
CA VAL A 312 2.97 -6.54 8.98
C VAL A 312 2.62 -7.64 9.97
N ALA A 313 3.51 -8.63 10.14
CA ALA A 313 3.34 -9.70 11.12
C ALA A 313 3.25 -9.13 12.55
N PHE A 314 4.14 -8.21 12.91
CA PHE A 314 4.14 -7.51 14.19
C PHE A 314 2.80 -6.78 14.47
N ALA A 315 2.30 -6.00 13.50
CA ALA A 315 1.03 -5.28 13.66
C ALA A 315 -0.15 -6.25 13.83
N ASN A 316 -0.14 -7.34 13.05
CA ASN A 316 -1.11 -8.41 13.18
C ASN A 316 -1.07 -9.08 14.55
N GLU A 317 0.11 -9.44 15.05
CA GLU A 317 0.32 -10.03 16.38
C GLU A 317 -0.09 -9.09 17.52
N SER A 318 0.10 -7.78 17.33
CA SER A 318 -0.28 -6.73 18.27
C SER A 318 -1.78 -6.44 18.29
N GLY A 319 -2.54 -6.97 17.34
CA GLY A 319 -4.00 -7.01 17.37
C GLY A 319 -4.66 -7.11 15.99
N GLY A 320 -3.99 -6.59 14.95
CA GLY A 320 -4.50 -6.54 13.57
C GLY A 320 -5.89 -5.91 13.47
N HIS A 321 -6.07 -4.76 14.13
CA HIS A 321 -7.37 -4.09 14.23
C HIS A 321 -7.80 -3.37 12.96
N ASP A 322 -6.84 -2.96 12.12
CA ASP A 322 -7.07 -2.31 10.83
C ASP A 322 -6.39 -3.06 9.68
N ASN A 323 -6.59 -2.60 8.45
CA ASN A 323 -5.75 -2.94 7.31
C ASN A 323 -4.33 -2.41 7.52
N ILE A 324 -3.32 -3.16 7.12
CA ILE A 324 -1.92 -2.87 7.42
C ILE A 324 -1.15 -2.85 6.12
N THR A 325 -0.61 -1.70 5.76
CA THR A 325 0.22 -1.54 4.56
C THR A 325 1.55 -0.93 4.90
N VAL A 326 2.62 -1.52 4.37
CA VAL A 326 4.01 -1.18 4.67
C VAL A 326 4.82 -1.22 3.38
N VAL A 327 5.53 -0.14 3.09
CA VAL A 327 6.54 -0.09 2.02
C VAL A 327 7.88 0.34 2.63
N ILE A 328 8.92 -0.47 2.42
CA ILE A 328 10.31 -0.16 2.78
C ILE A 328 11.08 0.10 1.49
N ILE A 329 11.80 1.23 1.47
CA ILE A 329 12.78 1.56 0.44
C ILE A 329 14.15 1.60 1.09
N ASP A 330 15.07 0.80 0.56
CA ASP A 330 16.49 0.86 0.86
C ASP A 330 17.19 1.54 -0.33
N PRO A 331 17.82 2.71 -0.18
CA PRO A 331 18.45 3.41 -1.29
C PRO A 331 19.83 2.85 -1.70
N ARG A 332 20.33 1.79 -1.05
CA ARG A 332 21.66 1.17 -1.31
C ARG A 332 21.80 0.47 -2.66
#